data_AF-X1NVY8-F1
#
_entry.id   AF-X1NVY8-F1
#
_cell.length_a   1.000
_cell.length_b   1.000
_cell.length_c   1.000
_cell.angle_alpha   90.00
_cell.angle_beta   90.00
_cell.angle_gamma   90.00
#
_symmetry.space_group_name_H-M   'P 1'
#
loop_
_entity.id
_entity.type
_entity.pdbx_description
1 polymer ?
#
loop_
_entity_poly.entity_id
_entity_poly.type
_entity_poly.pdbx_seq_one_letter_code
_entity_poly.pdbx_strand_id
1 'polypeptide(L)'
;LVNVKMTNCSIVGQTNVGCLAGGGSFGPGEIARCSSTGMVTGAWQVGGLMGSVGVTTIEHCWSTCTVTGAGYSTGGLLGYVSNTDVKDCYATGSVTNNGSFDSIGGLIGGLAHGPILRSFATGEVSAPNCDRVGGLVGGVNIYQEADFIQDCYARGATTGNDCVAGLIGYIYRGNVDNCYSTGLVTGNTKVGGLIGWRRTPILTPDDCTDCFWDTETSSTGTSDGGTGKTTAQMKTEATFTDAGWDFDDVWYI
;
A
#
# COMPACT_ATOMS: atom_id res chain seq x y z
N LEU A 1 -10.96 18.47 5.04
CA LEU A 1 -11.86 18.29 3.87
C LEU A 1 -12.72 17.08 4.13
N VAL A 2 -14.05 17.21 4.10
CA VAL A 2 -14.94 16.10 4.43
C VAL A 2 -16.05 15.99 3.39
N ASN A 3 -16.41 14.77 2.99
CA ASN A 3 -17.50 14.46 2.05
C ASN A 3 -17.31 15.01 0.62
N VAL A 4 -16.07 15.05 0.11
CA VAL A 4 -15.79 15.54 -1.25
C VAL A 4 -15.70 14.37 -2.22
N LYS A 5 -16.49 14.41 -3.30
CA LYS A 5 -16.46 13.39 -4.35
C LYS A 5 -16.00 14.01 -5.67
N MET A 6 -14.85 13.56 -6.14
CA MET A 6 -14.28 13.92 -7.43
C MET A 6 -14.61 12.81 -8.43
N THR A 7 -15.30 13.13 -9.53
CA THR A 7 -15.75 12.12 -10.51
C THR A 7 -15.26 12.45 -11.90
N ASN A 8 -14.85 11.42 -12.65
CA ASN A 8 -14.36 11.56 -14.03
C ASN A 8 -13.20 12.55 -14.16
N CYS A 9 -12.30 12.52 -13.19
CA CYS A 9 -11.11 13.35 -13.21
C CYS A 9 -10.22 13.00 -14.41
N SER A 10 -9.61 14.02 -15.00
CA SER A 10 -8.51 13.87 -15.95
C SER A 10 -7.45 14.88 -15.55
N ILE A 11 -6.55 14.44 -14.66
CA ILE A 11 -5.52 15.31 -14.08
C ILE A 11 -4.18 14.93 -14.67
N VAL A 12 -3.48 15.91 -15.21
CA VAL A 12 -2.09 15.77 -15.68
C VAL A 12 -1.26 16.83 -14.99
N GLY A 13 -0.20 16.43 -14.30
CA GLY A 13 0.69 17.33 -13.60
C GLY A 13 2.14 16.87 -13.63
N GLN A 14 3.03 17.67 -13.05
CA GLN A 14 4.45 17.32 -12.90
C GLN A 14 4.72 16.78 -11.49
N THR A 15 4.56 17.64 -10.49
CA THR A 15 4.86 17.34 -9.08
C THR A 15 3.59 17.38 -8.26
N ASN A 16 3.47 16.47 -7.28
CA ASN A 16 2.34 16.42 -6.35
C ASN A 16 1.01 16.45 -7.10
N VAL A 17 0.60 15.30 -7.63
CA VAL A 17 -0.57 15.20 -8.49
C VAL A 17 -1.62 14.29 -7.84
N GLY A 18 -2.83 14.83 -7.65
CA GLY A 18 -3.98 14.08 -7.20
C GLY A 18 -5.29 14.80 -7.50
N CYS A 19 -6.40 14.06 -7.50
CA CYS A 19 -7.72 14.59 -7.85
C CYS A 19 -8.23 15.64 -6.87
N LEU A 20 -8.08 15.40 -5.57
CA LEU A 20 -8.58 16.31 -4.53
C LEU A 20 -7.61 17.48 -4.32
N ALA A 21 -6.32 17.16 -4.22
CA ALA A 21 -5.26 18.14 -4.10
C ALA A 21 -3.93 17.53 -4.54
N GLY A 22 -3.04 18.38 -5.06
CA GLY A 22 -1.69 17.94 -5.42
C GLY A 22 -0.89 17.46 -4.20
N GLY A 23 -0.92 18.24 -3.13
CA GLY A 23 -0.42 17.83 -1.83
C GLY A 23 -0.48 18.95 -0.80
N GLY A 24 -0.18 18.64 0.45
CA GLY A 24 -0.17 19.64 1.51
C GLY A 24 -0.01 19.08 2.91
N SER A 25 0.31 19.96 3.85
CA SER A 25 0.17 19.70 5.27
C SER A 25 -1.09 20.36 5.78
N PHE A 26 -2.02 19.57 6.33
CA PHE A 26 -3.33 20.06 6.72
C PHE A 26 -3.43 20.37 8.22
N GLY A 27 -2.34 20.19 8.97
CA GLY A 27 -2.28 20.41 10.41
C GLY A 27 -3.15 19.38 11.16
N PRO A 28 -3.78 19.71 12.29
CA PRO A 28 -4.70 18.80 12.96
C PRO A 28 -6.02 18.60 12.19
N GLY A 29 -6.07 18.99 10.91
CA GLY A 29 -7.22 18.77 10.04
C GLY A 29 -7.41 17.30 9.69
N GLU A 30 -8.56 17.02 9.11
CA GLU A 30 -8.97 15.68 8.71
C GLU A 30 -9.37 15.68 7.23
N ILE A 31 -9.00 14.63 6.51
CA ILE A 31 -9.50 14.33 5.17
C ILE A 31 -10.34 13.07 5.28
N ALA A 32 -11.66 13.23 5.17
CA ALA A 32 -12.58 12.16 5.51
C ALA A 32 -13.67 11.96 4.48
N ARG A 33 -14.04 10.70 4.22
CA ARG A 33 -15.19 10.37 3.36
C ARG A 33 -15.06 11.00 1.97
N CYS A 34 -13.82 11.10 1.48
CA CYS A 34 -13.50 11.70 0.20
C CYS A 34 -13.20 10.60 -0.84
N SER A 35 -13.55 10.86 -2.10
CA SER A 35 -13.38 9.87 -3.15
C SER A 35 -12.95 10.45 -4.48
N SER A 36 -12.24 9.66 -5.28
CA SER A 36 -11.90 10.01 -6.66
C SER A 36 -12.12 8.88 -7.66
N THR A 37 -12.57 9.25 -8.86
CA THR A 37 -12.64 8.38 -10.05
C THR A 37 -12.08 9.10 -11.27
N GLY A 38 -11.52 8.35 -12.23
CA GLY A 38 -10.98 8.88 -13.48
C GLY A 38 -9.51 8.51 -13.69
N MET A 39 -8.71 9.45 -14.17
CA MET A 39 -7.30 9.28 -14.51
C MET A 39 -6.44 10.38 -13.87
N VAL A 40 -5.30 9.98 -13.32
CA VAL A 40 -4.28 10.88 -12.76
C VAL A 40 -2.92 10.51 -13.32
N THR A 41 -2.25 11.47 -13.97
CA THR A 41 -0.92 11.30 -14.54
C THR A 41 0.06 12.31 -13.97
N GLY A 42 1.20 11.85 -13.44
CA GLY A 42 2.22 12.72 -12.87
C GLY A 42 3.66 12.19 -12.96
N ALA A 43 4.63 13.06 -12.67
CA ALA A 43 6.06 12.76 -12.87
C ALA A 43 6.87 12.62 -11.57
N TRP A 44 6.30 12.89 -10.40
CA TRP A 44 6.99 12.77 -9.10
C TRP A 44 6.17 11.99 -8.07
N GLN A 45 5.36 12.68 -7.27
CA GLN A 45 4.46 12.10 -6.27
C GLN A 45 3.04 12.13 -6.82
N VAL A 46 2.48 10.96 -7.06
CA VAL A 46 1.20 10.80 -7.76
C VAL A 46 0.30 9.89 -6.93
N GLY A 47 -0.90 10.38 -6.60
CA GLY A 47 -1.93 9.58 -5.96
C GLY A 47 -3.28 9.83 -6.59
N GLY A 48 -4.13 8.80 -6.64
CA GLY A 48 -5.46 8.94 -7.21
C GLY A 48 -6.33 9.96 -6.48
N LEU A 49 -6.12 10.16 -5.17
CA LEU A 49 -6.76 11.22 -4.39
C LEU A 49 -5.79 12.39 -4.15
N MET A 50 -4.57 12.10 -3.68
CA MET A 50 -3.57 13.13 -3.35
C MET A 50 -2.14 12.70 -3.70
N GLY A 51 -1.34 13.62 -4.22
CA GLY A 51 0.06 13.36 -4.54
C GLY A 51 0.94 13.22 -3.30
N SER A 52 0.94 14.20 -2.40
CA SER A 52 1.71 14.15 -1.15
C SER A 52 0.92 14.68 0.03
N VAL A 53 0.95 13.99 1.17
CA VAL A 53 0.24 14.41 2.37
C VAL A 53 1.16 14.39 3.59
N GLY A 54 1.01 15.45 4.39
CA GLY A 54 1.74 15.65 5.64
C GLY A 54 0.79 16.01 6.79
N VAL A 55 1.08 15.58 8.03
CA VAL A 55 0.47 16.12 9.26
C VAL A 55 -1.05 16.26 9.15
N THR A 56 -1.78 15.15 9.23
CA THR A 56 -3.27 15.08 9.15
C THR A 56 -3.74 13.67 9.51
N THR A 57 -5.06 13.45 9.58
CA THR A 57 -5.68 12.12 9.46
C THR A 57 -6.38 11.97 8.12
N ILE A 58 -6.27 10.79 7.50
CA ILE A 58 -7.07 10.38 6.33
C ILE A 58 -7.92 9.18 6.71
N GLU A 59 -9.24 9.35 6.71
CA GLU A 59 -10.18 8.28 7.07
C GLU A 59 -11.29 8.07 6.03
N HIS A 60 -11.72 6.81 5.84
CA HIS A 60 -12.86 6.48 4.96
C HIS A 60 -12.74 7.04 3.54
N CYS A 61 -11.51 7.13 3.02
CA CYS A 61 -11.22 7.70 1.71
C CYS A 61 -10.88 6.63 0.69
N TRP A 62 -11.22 6.88 -0.57
CA TRP A 62 -10.96 5.89 -1.61
C TRP A 62 -10.72 6.46 -3.00
N SER A 63 -10.09 5.65 -3.84
CA SER A 63 -9.80 5.98 -5.24
C SER A 63 -10.01 4.76 -6.12
N THR A 64 -10.75 4.95 -7.22
CA THR A 64 -10.79 3.98 -8.33
C THR A 64 -10.07 4.54 -9.56
N CYS A 65 -9.24 5.57 -9.40
CA CYS A 65 -8.53 6.19 -10.51
C CYS A 65 -7.50 5.25 -11.12
N THR A 66 -7.35 5.28 -12.44
CA THR A 66 -6.14 4.80 -13.10
C THR A 66 -5.03 5.82 -12.86
N VAL A 67 -3.96 5.42 -12.18
CA VAL A 67 -2.85 6.29 -11.79
C VAL A 67 -1.61 5.95 -12.61
N THR A 68 -1.07 6.92 -13.33
CA THR A 68 0.17 6.78 -14.11
C THR A 68 1.25 7.70 -13.54
N GLY A 69 2.29 7.11 -12.99
CA GLY A 69 3.51 7.78 -12.53
C GLY A 69 4.67 7.64 -13.50
N ALA A 70 5.66 8.49 -13.33
CA ALA A 70 6.99 8.35 -13.93
C ALA A 70 8.13 8.67 -12.94
N GLY A 71 7.79 8.79 -11.65
CA GLY A 71 8.60 9.44 -10.62
C GLY A 71 8.80 8.66 -9.34
N TYR A 72 9.31 9.37 -8.33
CA TYR A 72 9.71 8.86 -7.02
C TYR A 72 8.62 8.23 -6.16
N SER A 73 7.33 8.48 -6.41
CA SER A 73 6.31 7.80 -5.63
C SER A 73 4.96 7.77 -6.31
N THR A 74 4.40 6.59 -6.48
CA THR A 74 3.09 6.42 -7.12
C THR A 74 2.23 5.49 -6.29
N GLY A 75 1.06 5.98 -5.85
CA GLY A 75 0.06 5.19 -5.13
C GLY A 75 -1.31 5.28 -5.77
N GLY A 76 -2.15 4.26 -5.62
CA GLY A 76 -3.52 4.30 -6.14
C GLY A 76 -4.42 5.31 -5.40
N LEU A 77 -4.16 5.56 -4.12
CA LEU A 77 -4.83 6.60 -3.33
C LEU A 77 -3.91 7.78 -3.04
N LEU A 78 -2.73 7.52 -2.47
CA LEU A 78 -1.79 8.53 -1.99
C LEU A 78 -0.40 8.30 -2.59
N GLY A 79 0.23 9.32 -3.16
CA GLY A 79 1.61 9.18 -3.65
C GLY A 79 2.59 8.99 -2.50
N TYR A 80 2.77 10.03 -1.69
CA TYR A 80 3.68 10.03 -0.54
C TYR A 80 2.99 10.48 0.74
N VAL A 81 3.30 9.81 1.85
CA VAL A 81 2.66 10.02 3.16
C VAL A 81 3.72 10.26 4.23
N SER A 82 3.54 11.34 5.01
CA SER A 82 4.43 11.70 6.11
C SER A 82 3.63 12.21 7.31
N ASN A 83 3.89 11.68 8.51
CA ASN A 83 3.21 12.05 9.75
C ASN A 83 1.68 12.08 9.58
N THR A 84 1.10 11.05 8.97
CA THR A 84 -0.33 11.01 8.63
C THR A 84 -0.90 9.64 8.91
N ASP A 85 -1.97 9.60 9.70
CA ASP A 85 -2.70 8.37 10.01
C ASP A 85 -3.62 8.04 8.83
N VAL A 86 -3.50 6.85 8.26
CA VAL A 86 -4.34 6.38 7.15
C VAL A 86 -5.21 5.22 7.64
N LYS A 87 -6.52 5.40 7.60
CA LYS A 87 -7.45 4.46 8.26
C LYS A 87 -8.69 4.22 7.43
N ASP A 88 -9.14 2.97 7.35
CA ASP A 88 -10.38 2.59 6.66
C ASP A 88 -10.40 3.08 5.19
N CYS A 89 -9.26 3.03 4.51
CA CYS A 89 -9.05 3.60 3.17
C CYS A 89 -8.79 2.52 2.13
N TYR A 90 -9.14 2.78 0.86
CA TYR A 90 -8.87 1.80 -0.18
C TYR A 90 -8.60 2.35 -1.58
N ALA A 91 -7.92 1.53 -2.40
CA ALA A 91 -7.69 1.80 -3.81
C ALA A 91 -7.96 0.56 -4.68
N THR A 92 -8.73 0.73 -5.76
CA THR A 92 -9.04 -0.40 -6.68
C THR A 92 -8.64 -0.13 -8.12
N GLY A 93 -8.26 1.10 -8.45
CA GLY A 93 -7.77 1.44 -9.80
C GLY A 93 -6.35 0.97 -10.03
N SER A 94 -5.96 0.77 -11.29
CA SER A 94 -4.61 0.33 -11.65
C SER A 94 -3.57 1.42 -11.41
N VAL A 95 -2.37 1.00 -11.03
CA VAL A 95 -1.20 1.85 -10.82
C VAL A 95 -0.12 1.43 -11.80
N THR A 96 0.34 2.36 -12.63
CA THR A 96 1.45 2.13 -13.56
C THR A 96 2.56 3.15 -13.29
N ASN A 97 3.82 2.72 -13.21
CA ASN A 97 4.95 3.63 -13.20
C ASN A 97 5.94 3.27 -14.32
N ASN A 98 6.15 4.22 -15.24
CA ASN A 98 7.03 4.04 -16.41
C ASN A 98 8.45 4.57 -16.18
N GLY A 99 8.78 5.03 -14.97
CA GLY A 99 10.09 5.52 -14.57
C GLY A 99 11.03 4.41 -14.10
N SER A 100 12.07 4.82 -13.37
CA SER A 100 13.07 3.91 -12.78
C SER A 100 13.42 4.33 -11.35
N PHE A 101 12.39 4.72 -10.60
CA PHE A 101 12.51 5.26 -9.24
C PHE A 101 11.95 4.30 -8.20
N ASP A 102 12.11 4.68 -6.95
CA ASP A 102 11.73 3.88 -5.79
C ASP A 102 10.23 4.05 -5.45
N SER A 103 9.60 3.04 -4.86
CA SER A 103 8.36 3.16 -4.04
C SER A 103 7.05 3.35 -4.79
N ILE A 104 6.52 2.23 -5.30
CA ILE A 104 5.24 2.15 -6.02
C ILE A 104 4.31 1.22 -5.24
N GLY A 105 3.11 1.69 -4.91
CA GLY A 105 2.14 0.92 -4.13
C GLY A 105 0.74 0.96 -4.70
N GLY A 106 -0.08 -0.06 -4.41
CA GLY A 106 -1.49 -0.05 -4.81
C GLY A 106 -2.32 0.97 -4.03
N LEU A 107 -2.03 1.19 -2.74
CA LEU A 107 -2.66 2.24 -1.92
C LEU A 107 -1.75 3.46 -1.78
N ILE A 108 -0.52 3.24 -1.29
CA ILE A 108 0.45 4.28 -0.96
C ILE A 108 1.78 4.01 -1.67
N GLY A 109 2.32 4.99 -2.40
CA GLY A 109 3.64 4.86 -3.00
C GLY A 109 4.74 4.73 -1.93
N GLY A 110 4.91 5.77 -1.12
CA GLY A 110 5.92 5.84 -0.07
C GLY A 110 5.37 6.33 1.26
N LEU A 111 5.74 5.64 2.33
CA LEU A 111 5.39 5.97 3.72
C LEU A 111 6.64 6.35 4.50
N ALA A 112 6.65 7.55 5.10
CA ALA A 112 7.73 7.99 5.98
C ALA A 112 7.37 7.96 7.46
N HIS A 113 6.11 8.26 7.81
CA HIS A 113 5.62 8.14 9.18
C HIS A 113 4.08 8.16 9.18
N GLY A 114 3.47 7.41 10.09
CA GLY A 114 2.02 7.31 10.31
C GLY A 114 1.50 5.88 10.11
N PRO A 115 0.58 5.41 10.96
CA PRO A 115 0.00 4.07 10.87
C PRO A 115 -0.92 3.92 9.66
N ILE A 116 -1.04 2.68 9.17
CA ILE A 116 -2.01 2.30 8.15
C ILE A 116 -2.91 1.20 8.73
N LEU A 117 -4.21 1.49 8.85
CA LEU A 117 -5.17 0.62 9.53
C LEU A 117 -6.34 0.26 8.63
N ARG A 118 -6.73 -1.02 8.63
CA ARG A 118 -7.96 -1.50 7.97
C ARG A 118 -8.13 -0.99 6.55
N SER A 119 -7.04 -1.02 5.80
CA SER A 119 -6.94 -0.41 4.49
C SER A 119 -6.47 -1.41 3.46
N PHE A 120 -6.89 -1.23 2.21
CA PHE A 120 -6.62 -2.26 1.20
C PHE A 120 -6.42 -1.74 -0.21
N ALA A 121 -5.76 -2.56 -1.02
CA ALA A 121 -5.60 -2.32 -2.45
C ALA A 121 -5.91 -3.58 -3.30
N THR A 122 -6.68 -3.40 -4.36
CA THR A 122 -7.01 -4.51 -5.28
C THR A 122 -6.64 -4.25 -6.73
N GLY A 123 -6.23 -3.02 -7.06
CA GLY A 123 -5.78 -2.68 -8.40
C GLY A 123 -4.42 -3.31 -8.72
N GLU A 124 -4.19 -3.60 -10.00
CA GLU A 124 -2.88 -4.05 -10.50
C GLU A 124 -1.84 -2.95 -10.32
N VAL A 125 -0.62 -3.34 -9.93
CA VAL A 125 0.56 -2.47 -9.83
C VAL A 125 1.62 -2.93 -10.85
N SER A 126 1.90 -2.09 -11.85
CA SER A 126 2.87 -2.39 -12.92
C SER A 126 3.98 -1.34 -12.95
N ALA A 127 5.20 -1.72 -12.56
CA ALA A 127 6.37 -0.84 -12.52
C ALA A 127 7.67 -1.62 -12.79
N PRO A 128 7.83 -2.25 -13.98
CA PRO A 128 8.85 -3.27 -14.24
C PRO A 128 10.31 -2.81 -14.09
N ASN A 129 10.56 -1.49 -14.13
CA ASN A 129 11.89 -0.90 -13.98
C ASN A 129 12.10 -0.20 -12.63
N CYS A 130 11.14 -0.31 -11.71
CA CYS A 130 11.16 0.37 -10.42
C CYS A 130 11.51 -0.60 -9.29
N ASP A 131 12.11 -0.05 -8.24
CA ASP A 131 12.42 -0.78 -7.02
C ASP A 131 11.40 -0.42 -5.92
N ARG A 132 11.26 -1.29 -4.92
CA ARG A 132 10.30 -1.15 -3.81
C ARG A 132 8.86 -1.05 -4.32
N VAL A 133 8.37 -2.17 -4.85
CA VAL A 133 7.03 -2.25 -5.43
C VAL A 133 6.17 -3.18 -4.58
N GLY A 134 5.06 -2.66 -4.03
CA GLY A 134 4.18 -3.43 -3.16
C GLY A 134 2.72 -3.36 -3.60
N GLY A 135 1.96 -4.43 -3.38
CA GLY A 135 0.53 -4.40 -3.68
C GLY A 135 -0.25 -3.40 -2.83
N LEU A 136 0.18 -3.10 -1.59
CA LEU A 136 -0.41 -2.07 -0.74
C LEU A 136 0.50 -0.83 -0.64
N VAL A 137 1.74 -1.02 -0.19
CA VAL A 137 2.72 0.05 0.04
C VAL A 137 4.02 -0.24 -0.70
N GLY A 138 4.55 0.72 -1.46
CA GLY A 138 5.82 0.54 -2.15
C GLY A 138 7.00 0.46 -1.19
N GLY A 139 7.25 1.55 -0.46
CA GLY A 139 8.38 1.66 0.46
C GLY A 139 8.02 2.32 1.79
N VAL A 140 8.45 1.71 2.89
CA VAL A 140 8.27 2.20 4.25
C VAL A 140 9.62 2.62 4.82
N ASN A 141 9.77 3.92 5.13
CA ASN A 141 11.01 4.54 5.62
C ASN A 141 10.76 5.27 6.94
N ILE A 142 10.32 4.52 7.95
CA ILE A 142 10.02 5.04 9.27
C ILE A 142 11.31 5.20 10.09
N TYR A 143 11.48 6.36 10.73
CA TYR A 143 12.65 6.67 11.56
C TYR A 143 12.34 6.79 13.06
N GLN A 144 11.06 6.71 13.45
CA GLN A 144 10.60 6.77 14.85
C GLN A 144 9.87 5.47 15.22
N GLU A 145 9.87 5.07 16.48
CA GLU A 145 9.23 3.83 16.92
C GLU A 145 7.69 3.99 17.00
N ALA A 146 6.96 2.87 16.88
CA ALA A 146 5.50 2.72 17.07
C ALA A 146 4.54 2.87 15.87
N ASP A 147 5.02 2.95 14.63
CA ASP A 147 4.14 2.87 13.46
C ASP A 147 3.87 1.42 13.07
N PHE A 148 2.60 1.13 12.73
CA PHE A 148 2.11 -0.19 12.39
C PHE A 148 1.29 -0.15 11.10
N ILE A 149 1.46 -1.20 10.29
CA ILE A 149 0.58 -1.52 9.18
C ILE A 149 -0.26 -2.70 9.66
N GLN A 150 -1.53 -2.45 9.94
CA GLN A 150 -2.38 -3.41 10.64
C GLN A 150 -3.73 -3.60 9.97
N ASP A 151 -4.19 -4.85 9.96
CA ASP A 151 -5.47 -5.25 9.40
C ASP A 151 -5.61 -4.85 7.92
N CYS A 152 -4.52 -4.93 7.16
CA CYS A 152 -4.47 -4.46 5.78
C CYS A 152 -4.30 -5.61 4.79
N TYR A 153 -4.75 -5.40 3.55
CA TYR A 153 -4.58 -6.43 2.53
C TYR A 153 -4.37 -5.92 1.11
N ALA A 154 -3.74 -6.76 0.29
CA ALA A 154 -3.57 -6.51 -1.13
C ALA A 154 -3.82 -7.74 -2.01
N ARG A 155 -4.54 -7.53 -3.13
CA ARG A 155 -4.97 -8.62 -4.02
C ARG A 155 -4.59 -8.42 -5.49
N GLY A 156 -4.17 -7.22 -5.87
CA GLY A 156 -3.75 -6.92 -7.23
C GLY A 156 -2.43 -7.61 -7.59
N ALA A 157 -2.27 -7.97 -8.87
CA ALA A 157 -0.98 -8.40 -9.38
C ALA A 157 0.05 -7.27 -9.27
N THR A 158 1.28 -7.59 -8.88
CA THR A 158 2.35 -6.63 -8.61
C THR A 158 3.59 -7.00 -9.41
N THR A 159 4.05 -6.09 -10.28
CA THR A 159 5.24 -6.25 -11.12
C THR A 159 6.26 -5.15 -10.85
N GLY A 160 7.50 -5.52 -10.53
CA GLY A 160 8.62 -4.61 -10.25
C GLY A 160 9.99 -5.19 -10.60
N ASN A 161 11.07 -4.53 -10.16
CA ASN A 161 12.46 -4.97 -10.37
C ASN A 161 13.11 -5.55 -9.10
N ASP A 162 13.49 -4.71 -8.12
CA ASP A 162 14.03 -5.13 -6.80
C ASP A 162 13.04 -4.82 -5.67
N CYS A 163 13.04 -5.63 -4.61
CA CYS A 163 12.15 -5.47 -3.45
C CYS A 163 10.67 -5.43 -3.87
N VAL A 164 10.18 -6.52 -4.46
CA VAL A 164 8.82 -6.60 -5.00
C VAL A 164 7.98 -7.53 -4.13
N ALA A 165 6.77 -7.11 -3.75
CA ALA A 165 5.94 -7.94 -2.88
C ALA A 165 4.44 -7.78 -3.04
N GLY A 166 3.69 -8.78 -2.58
CA GLY A 166 2.24 -8.74 -2.59
C GLY A 166 1.64 -7.69 -1.66
N LEU A 167 2.29 -7.31 -0.56
CA LEU A 167 1.82 -6.26 0.36
C LEU A 167 2.78 -5.06 0.41
N ILE A 168 4.02 -5.26 0.86
CA ILE A 168 5.00 -4.19 1.08
C ILE A 168 6.30 -4.50 0.34
N GLY A 169 6.69 -3.65 -0.61
CA GLY A 169 7.92 -3.87 -1.39
C GLY A 169 9.16 -3.83 -0.50
N TYR A 170 9.31 -2.75 0.27
CA TYR A 170 10.44 -2.53 1.17
C TYR A 170 10.02 -1.91 2.50
N ILE A 171 10.64 -2.35 3.59
CA ILE A 171 10.45 -1.78 4.93
C ILE A 171 11.78 -1.56 5.66
N TYR A 172 12.06 -0.32 6.06
CA TYR A 172 13.21 -0.01 6.90
C TYR A 172 12.94 -0.36 8.37
N ARG A 173 11.81 0.11 8.90
CA ARG A 173 11.30 -0.10 10.27
C ARG A 173 9.77 -0.06 10.26
N GLY A 174 9.15 -0.62 11.29
CA GLY A 174 7.69 -0.66 11.49
C GLY A 174 7.18 -2.09 11.65
N ASN A 175 6.05 -2.23 12.36
CA ASN A 175 5.38 -3.51 12.57
C ASN A 175 4.34 -3.76 11.47
N VAL A 176 4.13 -5.02 11.13
CA VAL A 176 3.14 -5.45 10.14
C VAL A 176 2.31 -6.56 10.77
N ASP A 177 1.05 -6.28 11.09
CA ASP A 177 0.24 -7.16 11.94
C ASP A 177 -1.10 -7.47 11.27
N ASN A 178 -1.56 -8.70 11.35
CA ASN A 178 -2.84 -9.13 10.77
C ASN A 178 -3.02 -8.71 9.29
N CYS A 179 -1.98 -8.82 8.47
CA CYS A 179 -2.05 -8.42 7.08
C CYS A 179 -2.01 -9.60 6.13
N TYR A 180 -2.58 -9.45 4.94
CA TYR A 180 -2.43 -10.50 3.92
C TYR A 180 -2.29 -10.05 2.47
N SER A 181 -1.70 -10.92 1.67
CA SER A 181 -1.63 -10.76 0.21
C SER A 181 -2.03 -12.02 -0.55
N THR A 182 -2.70 -11.83 -1.69
CA THR A 182 -3.07 -12.95 -2.59
C THR A 182 -2.78 -12.65 -4.07
N GLY A 183 -2.14 -11.53 -4.38
CA GLY A 183 -1.83 -11.15 -5.76
C GLY A 183 -0.60 -11.86 -6.30
N LEU A 184 -0.54 -12.05 -7.64
CA LEU A 184 0.66 -12.49 -8.34
C LEU A 184 1.80 -11.49 -8.11
N VAL A 185 3.01 -11.96 -7.82
CA VAL A 185 4.19 -11.12 -7.63
C VAL A 185 5.25 -11.47 -8.67
N THR A 186 5.62 -10.50 -9.51
CA THR A 186 6.67 -10.65 -10.53
C THR A 186 7.80 -9.65 -10.27
N GLY A 187 9.01 -10.15 -10.04
CA GLY A 187 10.20 -9.31 -9.83
C GLY A 187 11.50 -10.07 -10.10
N ASN A 188 12.63 -9.37 -10.08
CA ASN A 188 13.94 -9.94 -10.37
C ASN A 188 14.71 -10.30 -9.10
N THR A 189 14.74 -9.42 -8.10
CA THR A 189 15.47 -9.63 -6.84
C THR A 189 14.64 -9.25 -5.62
N LYS A 190 14.85 -9.98 -4.51
CA LYS A 190 14.13 -9.79 -3.24
C LYS A 190 12.61 -9.75 -3.43
N VAL A 191 12.09 -10.86 -3.95
CA VAL A 191 10.67 -11.04 -4.27
C VAL A 191 9.99 -11.80 -3.14
N GLY A 192 8.97 -11.18 -2.54
CA GLY A 192 8.27 -11.72 -1.38
C GLY A 192 6.77 -11.87 -1.60
N GLY A 193 6.17 -12.95 -1.09
CA GLY A 193 4.72 -13.10 -1.13
C GLY A 193 4.01 -11.97 -0.39
N LEU A 194 4.48 -11.60 0.80
CA LEU A 194 3.97 -10.50 1.61
C LEU A 194 4.92 -9.29 1.59
N ILE A 195 6.19 -9.50 1.95
CA ILE A 195 7.21 -8.46 2.12
C ILE A 195 8.44 -8.81 1.30
N GLY A 196 8.90 -7.86 0.48
CA GLY A 196 10.01 -8.08 -0.45
C GLY A 196 11.37 -8.03 0.25
N TRP A 197 11.62 -6.95 0.99
CA TRP A 197 12.83 -6.81 1.80
C TRP A 197 12.66 -5.90 3.01
N ARG A 198 13.29 -6.28 4.12
CA ARG A 198 13.37 -5.51 5.37
C ARG A 198 14.81 -5.16 5.71
N ARG A 199 15.04 -3.89 6.05
CA ARG A 199 16.37 -3.34 6.35
C ARG A 199 16.47 -2.85 7.80
N THR A 200 16.52 -3.78 8.74
CA THR A 200 17.04 -3.57 10.09
C THR A 200 17.50 -4.91 10.67
N PRO A 201 18.48 -4.94 11.60
CA PRO A 201 18.70 -6.15 12.39
C PRO A 201 17.41 -6.37 13.18
N ILE A 202 16.76 -7.51 12.95
CA ILE A 202 15.55 -7.97 13.67
C ILE A 202 15.72 -7.61 15.15
N LEU A 203 15.01 -6.57 15.62
CA LEU A 203 15.12 -6.18 17.04
C LEU A 203 14.20 -7.05 17.88
N THR A 204 13.15 -7.63 17.28
CA THR A 204 12.28 -8.62 17.92
C THR A 204 11.61 -9.55 16.90
N PRO A 205 11.22 -10.77 17.28
CA PRO A 205 10.33 -11.65 16.50
C PRO A 205 8.98 -11.02 16.10
N ASP A 206 8.63 -9.87 16.67
CA ASP A 206 7.30 -9.26 16.65
C ASP A 206 7.10 -8.21 15.54
N ASP A 207 8.02 -8.09 14.57
CA ASP A 207 7.98 -7.06 13.51
C ASP A 207 7.09 -7.46 12.30
N CYS A 208 6.57 -8.69 12.29
CA CYS A 208 5.58 -9.17 11.32
C CYS A 208 4.74 -10.30 11.94
N THR A 209 3.63 -9.98 12.59
CA THR A 209 2.82 -10.95 13.34
C THR A 209 1.51 -11.27 12.64
N ASP A 210 1.07 -12.53 12.72
CA ASP A 210 -0.23 -13.00 12.21
C ASP A 210 -0.55 -12.57 10.77
N CYS A 211 0.50 -12.43 9.94
CA CYS A 211 0.39 -12.06 8.54
C CYS A 211 0.49 -13.28 7.62
N PHE A 212 -0.27 -13.27 6.53
CA PHE A 212 -0.37 -14.41 5.61
C PHE A 212 -0.19 -14.02 4.15
N TRP A 213 0.34 -14.93 3.34
CA TRP A 213 0.37 -14.74 1.89
C TRP A 213 0.08 -16.05 1.18
N ASP A 214 -0.60 -15.94 0.04
CA ASP A 214 -0.98 -17.09 -0.78
C ASP A 214 0.22 -17.61 -1.59
N THR A 215 0.68 -18.82 -1.28
CA THR A 215 1.85 -19.44 -1.91
C THR A 215 1.61 -19.89 -3.35
N GLU A 216 0.36 -20.09 -3.74
CA GLU A 216 -0.01 -20.60 -5.06
C GLU A 216 -0.25 -19.45 -6.03
N THR A 217 -0.87 -18.35 -5.58
CA THR A 217 -1.14 -17.20 -6.45
C THR A 217 0.03 -16.23 -6.57
N SER A 218 0.84 -16.07 -5.53
CA SER A 218 1.97 -15.12 -5.54
C SER A 218 3.12 -15.53 -6.47
N SER A 219 3.19 -16.80 -6.87
CA SER A 219 4.25 -17.40 -7.69
C SER A 219 5.67 -17.34 -7.10
N THR A 220 5.79 -17.02 -5.81
CA THR A 220 7.05 -17.06 -5.05
C THR A 220 6.94 -18.05 -3.89
N GLY A 221 8.05 -18.66 -3.51
CA GLY A 221 8.13 -19.58 -2.37
C GLY A 221 8.60 -18.91 -1.08
N THR A 222 8.91 -17.61 -1.11
CA THR A 222 9.56 -16.88 -0.01
C THR A 222 8.89 -15.54 0.26
N SER A 223 9.09 -15.03 1.46
CA SER A 223 8.71 -13.69 1.89
C SER A 223 9.63 -13.30 3.03
N ASP A 224 10.00 -12.03 3.16
CA ASP A 224 10.82 -11.54 4.27
C ASP A 224 10.00 -11.37 5.57
N GLY A 225 8.84 -12.00 5.67
CA GLY A 225 7.93 -11.93 6.81
C GLY A 225 6.57 -12.53 6.48
N GLY A 226 5.80 -12.83 7.52
CA GLY A 226 4.51 -13.51 7.42
C GLY A 226 4.66 -15.00 7.08
N THR A 227 3.55 -15.73 7.21
CA THR A 227 3.48 -17.17 7.00
C THR A 227 2.81 -17.47 5.66
N GLY A 228 3.49 -18.24 4.80
CA GLY A 228 2.90 -18.73 3.56
C GLY A 228 1.77 -19.72 3.84
N LYS A 229 0.65 -19.55 3.13
CA LYS A 229 -0.54 -20.41 3.20
C LYS A 229 -0.95 -20.79 1.78
N THR A 230 -1.49 -21.99 1.59
CA THR A 230 -2.06 -22.37 0.28
C THR A 230 -3.35 -21.59 -0.01
N THR A 231 -3.81 -21.55 -1.27
CA THR A 231 -5.10 -20.92 -1.60
C THR A 231 -6.24 -21.49 -0.77
N ALA A 232 -6.21 -22.80 -0.51
CA ALA A 232 -7.23 -23.45 0.31
C ALA A 232 -7.20 -22.96 1.77
N GLN A 233 -6.01 -22.82 2.35
CA GLN A 233 -5.85 -22.27 3.70
C GLN A 233 -6.25 -20.79 3.76
N MET A 234 -5.90 -19.99 2.75
CA MET A 234 -6.30 -18.58 2.64
C MET A 234 -7.82 -18.38 2.48
N LYS A 235 -8.57 -19.43 2.16
CA LYS A 235 -10.04 -19.44 2.10
C LYS A 235 -10.68 -20.12 3.31
N THR A 236 -9.88 -20.60 4.25
CA THR A 236 -10.35 -21.29 5.46
C THR A 236 -10.36 -20.28 6.60
N GLU A 237 -11.55 -19.94 7.11
CA GLU A 237 -11.74 -19.00 8.23
C GLU A 237 -10.87 -19.33 9.44
N ALA A 238 -10.76 -20.62 9.80
CA ALA A 238 -9.93 -21.09 10.90
C ALA A 238 -8.46 -20.66 10.78
N THR A 239 -7.93 -20.49 9.56
CA THR A 239 -6.55 -19.99 9.35
C THR A 239 -6.33 -18.62 10.01
N PHE A 240 -7.37 -17.78 10.03
CA PHE A 240 -7.34 -16.42 10.52
C PHE A 240 -7.82 -16.33 11.98
N THR A 241 -8.89 -17.04 12.34
CA THR A 241 -9.39 -17.04 13.74
C THR A 241 -8.39 -17.69 14.71
N ASP A 242 -7.67 -18.72 14.27
CA ASP A 242 -6.62 -19.37 15.09
C ASP A 242 -5.42 -18.44 15.33
N ALA A 243 -5.25 -17.44 14.46
CA ALA A 243 -4.27 -16.36 14.59
C ALA A 243 -4.83 -15.13 15.31
N GLY A 244 -6.06 -15.22 15.85
CA GLY A 244 -6.68 -14.16 16.64
C GLY A 244 -7.31 -13.02 15.83
N TRP A 245 -7.57 -13.21 14.53
CA TRP A 245 -8.23 -12.18 13.72
C TRP A 245 -9.68 -11.98 14.14
N ASP A 246 -10.09 -10.72 14.20
CA ASP A 246 -11.43 -10.29 14.62
C ASP A 246 -12.40 -10.24 13.42
N PHE A 247 -13.34 -11.17 13.35
CA PHE A 247 -14.40 -11.22 12.35
C PHE A 247 -15.73 -10.59 12.82
N ASP A 248 -15.78 -10.09 14.05
CA ASP A 248 -16.95 -9.38 14.56
C ASP A 248 -16.93 -7.92 14.12
N ASP A 249 -15.76 -7.26 14.16
CA ASP A 249 -15.64 -5.81 13.92
C ASP A 249 -14.70 -5.42 12.76
N VAL A 250 -13.67 -6.22 12.47
CA VAL A 250 -12.59 -5.83 11.52
C VAL A 250 -12.75 -6.49 10.15
N TRP A 251 -12.85 -7.82 10.13
CA TRP A 251 -12.88 -8.63 8.92
C TRP A 251 -14.30 -9.11 8.61
N TYR A 252 -14.71 -9.02 7.35
CA TYR A 252 -16.04 -9.43 6.89
C TYR A 252 -15.91 -10.48 5.78
N ILE A 253 -16.68 -11.57 5.87
CA ILE A 253 -16.68 -12.71 4.94
C ILE A 253 -17.96 -12.72 4.08
#